data_AF-A0A844T035-F1
#
_entry.id   AF-A0A844T035-F1
#
_cell.length_a   1.000
_cell.length_b   1.000
_cell.length_c   1.000
_cell.angle_alpha   90.00
_cell.angle_beta   90.00
_cell.angle_gamma   90.00
#
_symmetry.space_group_name_H-M   'P 1'
#
loop_
_entity.id
_entity.type
_entity.pdbx_description
1 polymer ?
#
loop_
_entity_poly.entity_id
_entity_poly.type
_entity_poly.pdbx_seq_one_letter_code
_entity_poly.pdbx_strand_id
1 'polypeptide(L)'
;MGAIKALGAPLALPSTPYSYTVLDQDLAAALQEFGNNLNIRVDISTGVKGRIRGRMPDLPPREFLERLTNLYNLQWYYDGLVLHVSDAHEVQSRLLVLSPISFDAFKAALDALNISDDRYLVRAVPGDGLVFASGPPRFIALVEQTLKGLVAEAQARRNPHGAEQPPHESVLMLFRGSSSVVVREGRPNDVPSPALPHQDGAVHAPDTGKK
;
A
#
# COMPACT_ATOMS: atom_id res chain seq x y z
N MET A 1 -31.45 -3.05 -17.52
CA MET A 1 -30.79 -2.91 -16.19
C MET A 1 -29.81 -1.76 -16.31
N GLY A 2 -30.03 -0.67 -15.57
CA GLY A 2 -29.13 0.49 -15.59
C GLY A 2 -27.80 0.13 -14.94
N ALA A 3 -26.68 0.41 -15.62
CA ALA A 3 -25.36 0.28 -15.01
C ALA A 3 -25.30 1.25 -13.82
N ILE A 4 -25.12 0.68 -12.62
CA ILE A 4 -24.89 1.46 -11.42
C ILE A 4 -23.53 2.12 -11.64
N LYS A 5 -23.51 3.45 -11.80
CA LYS A 5 -22.25 4.17 -11.95
C LYS A 5 -21.47 4.05 -10.66
N ALA A 6 -20.28 3.44 -10.68
CA ALA A 6 -19.41 3.46 -9.53
C ALA A 6 -18.71 4.81 -9.56
N LEU A 7 -19.07 5.71 -8.65
CA LEU A 7 -18.23 6.86 -8.36
C LEU A 7 -17.34 6.42 -7.20
N GLY A 8 -16.13 6.99 -7.10
CA GLY A 8 -15.35 6.86 -5.86
C GLY A 8 -16.18 7.35 -4.67
N ALA A 9 -15.58 7.41 -3.48
CA ALA A 9 -16.30 7.89 -2.32
C ALA A 9 -17.11 9.17 -2.63
N PRO A 10 -18.37 9.27 -2.17
CA PRO A 10 -19.23 10.38 -2.57
C PRO A 10 -18.71 11.67 -1.97
N LEU A 11 -18.29 12.60 -2.84
CA LEU A 11 -17.95 13.95 -2.43
C LEU A 11 -19.23 14.79 -2.36
N ALA A 12 -19.78 14.90 -1.14
CA ALA A 12 -21.00 15.65 -0.84
C ALA A 12 -20.71 17.15 -0.85
N LEU A 13 -21.08 17.82 -1.95
CA LEU A 13 -20.96 19.27 -2.09
C LEU A 13 -22.33 19.92 -1.96
N PRO A 14 -22.44 21.10 -1.32
CA PRO A 14 -23.71 21.81 -1.22
C PRO A 14 -24.18 22.26 -2.62
N SER A 15 -25.49 22.33 -2.82
CA SER A 15 -26.07 22.79 -4.10
C SER A 15 -26.18 24.31 -4.21
N THR A 16 -25.86 25.05 -3.14
CA THR A 16 -25.88 26.51 -3.14
C THR A 16 -24.75 27.08 -4.00
N PRO A 17 -24.97 28.21 -4.70
CA PRO A 17 -23.92 28.83 -5.49
C PRO A 17 -22.67 29.14 -4.66
N TYR A 18 -21.50 28.79 -5.20
CA TYR A 18 -20.19 29.13 -4.65
C TYR A 18 -19.66 30.35 -5.40
N SER A 19 -19.59 31.51 -4.71
CA SER A 19 -19.03 32.74 -5.26
C SER A 19 -17.58 32.87 -4.86
N TYR A 20 -16.68 32.96 -5.84
CA TYR A 20 -15.25 33.07 -5.63
C TYR A 20 -14.65 34.13 -6.56
N THR A 21 -14.11 35.19 -5.99
CA THR A 21 -13.54 36.32 -6.74
C THR A 21 -12.08 36.49 -6.41
N VAL A 22 -11.25 36.46 -7.46
CA VAL A 22 -9.80 36.54 -7.35
C VAL A 22 -9.27 37.51 -8.39
N LEU A 23 -8.32 38.35 -7.99
CA LEU A 23 -7.63 39.23 -8.95
C LEU A 23 -6.53 38.45 -9.68
N ASP A 24 -5.60 37.84 -8.94
CA ASP A 24 -4.55 36.95 -9.45
C ASP A 24 -4.04 36.06 -8.29
N GLN A 25 -4.37 34.78 -8.29
CA GLN A 25 -3.99 33.83 -7.24
C GLN A 25 -3.41 32.55 -7.83
N ASP A 26 -2.53 31.93 -7.06
CA ASP A 26 -2.03 30.59 -7.37
C ASP A 26 -3.17 29.57 -7.38
N LEU A 27 -3.17 28.69 -8.39
CA LEU A 27 -4.21 27.68 -8.58
C LEU A 27 -4.30 26.70 -7.41
N ALA A 28 -3.17 26.28 -6.84
CA ALA A 28 -3.16 25.36 -5.71
C ALA A 28 -3.72 26.06 -4.47
N ALA A 29 -3.36 27.33 -4.23
CA ALA A 29 -3.93 28.11 -3.14
C ALA A 29 -5.46 28.25 -3.26
N ALA A 30 -5.98 28.48 -4.47
CA ALA A 30 -7.42 28.59 -4.69
C ALA A 30 -8.17 27.26 -4.47
N LEU A 31 -7.58 26.13 -4.88
CA LEU A 31 -8.13 24.80 -4.62
C LEU A 31 -8.10 24.44 -3.12
N GLN A 32 -7.07 24.90 -2.39
CA GLN A 32 -7.04 24.79 -0.92
C GLN A 32 -8.16 25.59 -0.27
N GLU A 33 -8.37 26.84 -0.69
CA GLU A 33 -9.46 27.68 -0.18
C GLU A 33 -10.85 27.11 -0.52
N PHE A 34 -11.02 26.54 -1.71
CA PHE A 34 -12.22 25.79 -2.07
C PHE A 34 -12.51 24.66 -1.07
N GLY A 35 -11.49 23.86 -0.73
CA GLY A 35 -11.59 22.84 0.30
C GLY A 35 -12.00 23.40 1.66
N ASN A 36 -11.27 24.42 2.13
CA ASN A 36 -11.50 25.04 3.43
C ASN A 36 -12.91 25.62 3.57
N ASN A 37 -13.40 26.33 2.55
CA ASN A 37 -14.73 26.93 2.54
C ASN A 37 -15.86 25.89 2.58
N LEU A 38 -15.57 24.66 2.15
CA LEU A 38 -16.53 23.56 2.11
C LEU A 38 -16.25 22.49 3.17
N ASN A 39 -15.31 22.77 4.09
CA ASN A 39 -14.85 21.84 5.13
C ASN A 39 -14.35 20.48 4.58
N ILE A 40 -13.73 20.49 3.41
CA ILE A 40 -13.14 19.32 2.74
C ILE A 40 -11.63 19.46 2.77
N ARG A 41 -10.92 18.41 3.20
CA ARG A 41 -9.46 18.37 3.09
C ARG A 41 -9.06 18.18 1.63
N VAL A 42 -8.11 18.97 1.17
CA VAL A 42 -7.61 18.91 -0.21
C VAL A 42 -6.11 18.62 -0.18
N ASP A 43 -5.70 17.62 -0.94
CA ASP A 43 -4.30 17.32 -1.24
C ASP A 43 -4.04 17.68 -2.71
N ILE A 44 -2.99 18.44 -2.96
CA ILE A 44 -2.69 18.98 -4.28
C ILE A 44 -1.29 18.54 -4.68
N SER A 45 -1.18 17.85 -5.80
CA SER A 45 0.12 17.46 -6.33
C SER A 45 0.95 18.68 -6.69
N THR A 46 2.26 18.57 -6.48
CA THR A 46 3.26 19.54 -6.95
C THR A 46 3.25 19.76 -8.48
N GLY A 47 2.64 18.84 -9.24
CA GLY A 47 2.42 18.98 -10.69
C GLY A 47 1.39 20.05 -11.04
N VAL A 48 0.47 20.41 -10.12
CA VAL A 48 -0.57 21.40 -10.35
C VAL A 48 0.05 22.79 -10.41
N LYS A 49 0.00 23.41 -11.59
CA LYS A 49 0.56 24.73 -11.85
C LYS A 49 -0.44 25.59 -12.59
N GLY A 50 -0.45 26.88 -12.26
CA GLY A 50 -1.30 27.84 -12.94
C GLY A 50 -1.70 28.99 -12.03
N ARG A 51 -2.40 29.96 -12.61
CA ARG A 51 -2.95 31.10 -11.87
C ARG A 51 -4.38 31.34 -12.29
N ILE A 52 -5.24 31.62 -11.32
CA ILE A 52 -6.62 32.03 -11.53
C ILE A 52 -6.66 33.55 -11.60
N ARG A 53 -7.30 34.06 -12.65
CA ARG A 53 -7.48 35.49 -12.88
C ARG A 53 -8.93 35.83 -13.14
N GLY A 54 -9.37 36.94 -12.56
CA GLY A 54 -10.72 37.45 -12.74
C GLY A 54 -11.77 36.72 -11.92
N ARG A 55 -13.02 37.13 -12.12
CA ARG A 55 -14.15 36.59 -11.39
C ARG A 55 -14.57 35.25 -11.97
N MET A 56 -14.67 34.24 -11.10
CA MET A 56 -15.32 32.98 -11.46
C MET A 56 -16.84 33.17 -11.42
N PRO A 57 -17.59 32.56 -12.35
CA PRO A 57 -19.05 32.62 -12.31
C PRO A 57 -19.57 31.92 -11.06
N ASP A 58 -20.71 32.40 -10.56
CA ASP A 58 -21.39 31.83 -9.41
C ASP A 58 -21.98 30.47 -9.83
N LEU A 59 -21.23 29.40 -9.52
CA LEU A 59 -21.56 28.01 -9.90
C LEU A 59 -21.72 27.16 -8.63
N PRO A 60 -22.52 26.09 -8.67
CA PRO A 60 -22.45 25.06 -7.64
C PRO A 60 -21.01 24.54 -7.48
N PRO A 61 -20.55 24.23 -6.26
CA PRO A 61 -19.17 23.80 -6.00
C PRO A 61 -18.67 22.64 -6.88
N ARG A 62 -19.57 21.71 -7.25
CA ARG A 62 -19.26 20.62 -8.18
C ARG A 62 -18.85 21.15 -9.55
N GLU A 63 -19.68 22.02 -10.12
CA GLU A 63 -19.45 22.62 -11.43
C GLU A 63 -18.24 23.56 -11.41
N PHE A 64 -18.03 24.24 -10.28
CA PHE A 64 -16.82 25.04 -10.05
C PHE A 64 -15.55 24.18 -10.13
N LEU A 65 -15.52 23.06 -9.38
CA LEU A 65 -14.39 22.12 -9.41
C LEU A 65 -14.16 21.56 -10.82
N GLU A 66 -15.24 21.08 -11.47
CA GLU A 66 -15.17 20.53 -12.83
C GLU A 66 -14.64 21.56 -13.84
N ARG A 67 -15.08 22.81 -13.74
CA ARG A 67 -14.60 23.91 -14.58
C ARG A 67 -13.11 24.15 -14.37
N LEU A 68 -12.65 24.23 -13.12
CA LEU A 68 -11.23 24.41 -12.82
C LEU A 68 -10.40 23.25 -13.36
N THR A 69 -10.84 22.00 -13.12
CA THR A 69 -10.10 20.85 -13.62
C THR A 69 -10.06 20.80 -15.13
N ASN A 70 -11.11 21.21 -15.82
CA ASN A 70 -11.12 21.27 -17.29
C ASN A 70 -10.23 22.41 -17.82
N LEU A 71 -10.26 23.60 -17.22
CA LEU A 71 -9.49 24.76 -17.69
C LEU A 71 -7.98 24.58 -17.53
N TYR A 72 -7.55 23.94 -16.44
CA TYR A 72 -6.14 23.75 -16.12
C TYR A 72 -5.65 22.33 -16.38
N ASN A 73 -6.45 21.51 -17.08
CA ASN A 73 -6.11 20.13 -17.45
C ASN A 73 -5.69 19.29 -16.22
N LEU A 74 -6.52 19.32 -15.18
CA LEU A 74 -6.34 18.59 -13.94
C LEU A 74 -7.28 17.39 -13.86
N GLN A 75 -6.98 16.48 -12.94
CA GLN A 75 -7.86 15.40 -12.51
C GLN A 75 -8.04 15.47 -11.01
N TRP A 76 -9.22 15.06 -10.54
CA TRP A 76 -9.54 15.00 -9.12
C TRP A 76 -10.11 13.64 -8.72
N TYR A 77 -9.70 13.15 -7.56
CA TYR A 77 -10.20 11.91 -6.98
C TYR A 77 -10.44 12.08 -5.47
N TYR A 78 -11.62 11.68 -5.00
CA TYR A 78 -11.96 11.73 -3.58
C TYR A 78 -11.91 10.33 -3.01
N ASP A 79 -11.07 10.12 -1.98
CA ASP A 79 -10.91 8.80 -1.34
C ASP A 79 -11.82 8.59 -0.13
N GLY A 80 -12.75 9.53 0.11
CA GLY A 80 -13.69 9.50 1.23
C GLY A 80 -13.29 10.40 2.39
N LEU A 81 -12.03 10.83 2.42
CA LEU A 81 -11.48 11.71 3.45
C LEU A 81 -10.83 12.96 2.87
N VAL A 82 -10.15 12.82 1.73
CA VAL A 82 -9.35 13.87 1.11
C VAL A 82 -9.67 13.94 -0.38
N LEU A 83 -9.84 15.16 -0.88
CA LEU A 83 -9.93 15.46 -2.29
C LEU A 83 -8.52 15.63 -2.84
N HIS A 84 -8.07 14.65 -3.62
CA HIS A 84 -6.77 14.68 -4.29
C HIS A 84 -6.92 15.35 -5.64
N VAL A 85 -6.11 16.35 -5.92
CA VAL A 85 -6.06 17.04 -7.22
C VAL A 85 -4.65 16.91 -7.80
N SER A 86 -4.57 16.47 -9.05
CA SER A 86 -3.32 16.21 -9.76
C SER A 86 -3.39 16.74 -11.19
N ASP A 87 -2.25 17.01 -11.80
CA ASP A 87 -2.19 17.33 -13.24
C ASP A 87 -2.61 16.10 -14.07
N ALA A 88 -3.26 16.32 -15.21
CA ALA A 88 -3.65 15.22 -16.09
C ALA A 88 -2.45 14.45 -16.67
N HIS A 89 -1.25 15.01 -16.68
CA HIS A 89 -0.02 14.33 -17.11
C HIS A 89 0.52 13.37 -16.04
N GLU A 90 -0.03 13.42 -14.82
CA GLU A 90 0.32 12.51 -13.73
C GLU A 90 -0.51 11.22 -13.75
N VAL A 91 -1.31 10.97 -14.79
CA VAL A 91 -1.98 9.67 -14.97
C VAL A 91 -0.94 8.55 -14.90
N GLN A 92 -1.26 7.55 -14.09
CA GLN A 92 -0.47 6.33 -13.99
C GLN A 92 -1.25 5.17 -14.55
N SER A 93 -0.55 4.31 -15.30
CA SER A 93 -1.05 3.01 -15.73
C SER A 93 -0.22 1.91 -15.11
N ARG A 94 -0.88 0.84 -14.67
CA ARG A 94 -0.26 -0.32 -14.00
C ARG A 94 -0.86 -1.61 -14.52
N LEU A 95 0.01 -2.60 -14.69
CA LEU A 95 -0.34 -3.99 -14.91
C LEU A 95 -0.11 -4.73 -13.59
N LEU A 96 -1.17 -5.27 -13.01
CA LEU A 96 -1.18 -5.89 -11.69
C LEU A 96 -1.45 -7.39 -11.82
N VAL A 97 -0.64 -8.21 -11.17
CA VAL A 97 -0.86 -9.66 -11.11
C VAL A 97 -1.84 -9.97 -9.99
N LEU A 98 -2.97 -10.60 -10.30
CA LEU A 98 -3.98 -10.89 -9.27
C LEU A 98 -3.69 -12.14 -8.45
N SER A 99 -2.99 -13.13 -9.01
CA SER A 99 -2.81 -14.46 -8.40
C SER A 99 -2.34 -14.36 -6.93
N PRO A 100 -3.05 -15.00 -5.97
CA PRO A 100 -4.12 -16.00 -6.13
C PRO A 100 -5.56 -15.44 -6.14
N ILE A 101 -5.75 -14.13 -6.19
CA ILE A 101 -7.06 -13.46 -6.10
C ILE A 101 -7.79 -13.50 -7.46
N SER A 102 -9.11 -13.66 -7.45
CA SER A 102 -9.92 -13.54 -8.67
C SER A 102 -10.22 -12.08 -8.98
N PHE A 103 -10.44 -11.74 -10.26
CA PHE A 103 -10.81 -10.37 -10.65
C PHE A 103 -12.09 -9.91 -9.97
N ASP A 104 -13.10 -10.78 -9.87
CA ASP A 104 -14.38 -10.45 -9.24
C ASP A 104 -14.22 -10.13 -7.75
N ALA A 105 -13.39 -10.90 -7.02
CA ALA A 105 -13.10 -10.63 -5.62
C ALA A 105 -12.34 -9.31 -5.44
N PHE A 106 -11.39 -9.03 -6.33
CA PHE A 106 -10.65 -7.77 -6.33
C PHE A 106 -11.58 -6.58 -6.61
N LYS A 107 -12.40 -6.66 -7.66
CA LYS A 107 -13.35 -5.60 -8.02
C LYS A 107 -14.39 -5.37 -6.92
N ALA A 108 -14.92 -6.43 -6.33
CA ALA A 108 -15.85 -6.35 -5.21
C ALA A 108 -15.23 -5.66 -3.98
N ALA A 109 -13.95 -5.92 -3.69
CA ALA A 109 -13.23 -5.25 -2.62
C ALA A 109 -13.04 -3.75 -2.91
N LEU A 110 -12.68 -3.37 -4.14
CA LEU A 110 -12.58 -1.97 -4.54
C LEU A 110 -13.93 -1.24 -4.42
N ASP A 111 -15.02 -1.90 -4.81
CA ASP A 111 -16.38 -1.34 -4.70
C ASP A 111 -16.82 -1.20 -3.24
N ALA A 112 -16.58 -2.23 -2.40
CA ALA A 112 -16.91 -2.21 -0.98
C ALA A 112 -16.17 -1.11 -0.21
N LEU A 113 -14.95 -0.76 -0.65
CA LEU A 113 -14.14 0.31 -0.09
C LEU A 113 -14.43 1.69 -0.70
N ASN A 114 -15.40 1.79 -1.63
CA ASN A 114 -15.69 3.00 -2.42
C ASN A 114 -14.45 3.57 -3.14
N ILE A 115 -13.56 2.69 -3.59
CA ILE A 115 -12.34 3.07 -4.32
C ILE A 115 -12.64 3.24 -5.82
N SER A 116 -13.47 2.35 -6.37
CA SER A 116 -13.83 2.35 -7.79
C SER A 116 -14.47 3.65 -8.23
N ASP A 117 -14.01 4.21 -9.34
CA ASP A 117 -14.58 5.40 -9.98
C ASP A 117 -14.62 5.16 -11.49
N ASP A 118 -15.79 5.33 -12.11
CA ASP A 118 -16.08 5.07 -13.51
C ASP A 118 -15.27 5.97 -14.45
N ARG A 119 -14.74 7.08 -13.95
CA ARG A 119 -13.84 7.95 -14.71
C ARG A 119 -12.48 7.28 -14.95
N TYR A 120 -12.15 6.25 -14.19
CA TYR A 120 -10.87 5.55 -14.22
C TYR A 120 -11.03 4.09 -14.61
N LEU A 121 -9.98 3.52 -15.20
CA LEU A 121 -10.05 2.20 -15.82
C LEU A 121 -9.51 1.15 -14.85
N VAL A 122 -10.29 0.09 -14.59
CA VAL A 122 -9.83 -1.16 -13.98
C VAL A 122 -10.45 -2.31 -14.77
N ARG A 123 -9.62 -3.09 -15.46
CA ARG A 123 -10.09 -4.16 -16.35
C ARG A 123 -9.18 -5.40 -16.27
N ALA A 124 -9.79 -6.58 -16.25
CA ALA A 124 -9.08 -7.84 -16.43
C ALA A 124 -8.49 -7.96 -17.83
N VAL A 125 -7.22 -8.36 -17.91
CA VAL A 125 -6.58 -8.76 -19.16
C VAL A 125 -6.95 -10.23 -19.42
N PRO A 126 -7.52 -10.57 -20.60
CA PRO A 126 -7.88 -11.94 -20.92
C PRO A 126 -6.67 -12.88 -20.85
N GLY A 127 -6.87 -14.08 -20.29
CA GLY A 127 -5.90 -15.18 -20.35
C GLY A 127 -4.83 -15.20 -19.24
N ASP A 128 -4.41 -14.05 -18.71
CA ASP A 128 -3.17 -13.98 -17.91
C ASP A 128 -3.36 -13.72 -16.41
N GLY A 129 -4.61 -13.61 -15.92
CA GLY A 129 -4.86 -13.27 -14.51
C GLY A 129 -4.29 -11.90 -14.11
N LEU A 130 -4.11 -11.02 -15.09
CA LEU A 130 -3.61 -9.67 -14.93
C LEU A 130 -4.76 -8.68 -14.91
N VAL A 131 -4.56 -7.55 -14.26
CA VAL A 131 -5.45 -6.39 -14.30
C VAL A 131 -4.69 -5.19 -14.80
N PHE A 132 -5.29 -4.50 -15.75
CA PHE A 132 -4.85 -3.18 -16.16
C PHE A 132 -5.64 -2.13 -15.39
N ALA A 133 -4.92 -1.26 -14.68
CA ALA A 133 -5.48 -0.13 -13.95
C ALA A 133 -4.87 1.18 -14.47
N SER A 134 -5.70 2.21 -14.70
CA SER A 134 -5.25 3.52 -15.15
C SER A 134 -6.07 4.65 -14.53
N GLY A 135 -5.40 5.65 -13.96
CA GLY A 135 -6.04 6.78 -13.29
C GLY A 135 -5.02 7.69 -12.58
N PRO A 136 -5.49 8.64 -11.75
CA PRO A 136 -4.62 9.54 -11.00
C PRO A 136 -3.80 8.77 -9.95
N PRO A 137 -2.64 9.32 -9.51
CA PRO A 137 -1.71 8.61 -8.64
C PRO A 137 -2.35 8.03 -7.38
N ARG A 138 -3.24 8.80 -6.73
CA ARG A 138 -3.93 8.35 -5.51
C ARG A 138 -4.82 7.13 -5.74
N PHE A 139 -5.58 7.13 -6.84
CA PHE A 139 -6.44 6.01 -7.21
C PHE A 139 -5.62 4.74 -7.43
N ILE A 140 -4.53 4.85 -8.21
CA ILE A 140 -3.63 3.73 -8.48
C ILE A 140 -2.97 3.20 -7.20
N ALA A 141 -2.55 4.09 -6.30
CA ALA A 141 -1.99 3.70 -5.01
C ALA A 141 -3.00 2.89 -4.18
N LEU A 142 -4.27 3.30 -4.13
CA LEU A 142 -5.32 2.55 -3.43
C LEU A 142 -5.57 1.18 -4.07
N VAL A 143 -5.67 1.13 -5.39
CA VAL A 143 -5.85 -0.12 -6.14
C VAL A 143 -4.73 -1.12 -5.83
N GLU A 144 -3.48 -0.67 -5.84
CA GLU A 144 -2.32 -1.49 -5.47
C GLU A 144 -2.34 -1.93 -4.00
N GLN A 145 -2.69 -1.02 -3.08
CA GLN A 145 -2.78 -1.31 -1.65
C GLN A 145 -3.87 -2.36 -1.35
N THR A 146 -5.05 -2.24 -1.96
CA THR A 146 -6.13 -3.22 -1.81
C THR A 146 -5.70 -4.59 -2.30
N LEU A 147 -5.05 -4.66 -3.47
CA LEU A 147 -4.55 -5.93 -3.99
C LEU A 147 -3.53 -6.58 -3.04
N LYS A 148 -2.55 -5.80 -2.55
CA LYS A 148 -1.55 -6.29 -1.58
C LYS A 148 -2.22 -6.83 -0.32
N GLY A 149 -3.22 -6.14 0.21
CA GLY A 149 -4.00 -6.58 1.38
C GLY A 149 -4.70 -7.91 1.14
N LEU A 150 -5.41 -8.05 0.02
CA LEU A 150 -6.11 -9.29 -0.34
C LEU A 150 -5.15 -10.47 -0.53
N VAL A 151 -4.01 -10.26 -1.18
CA VAL A 151 -2.98 -11.30 -1.37
C VAL A 151 -2.42 -11.74 -0.01
N ALA A 152 -2.09 -10.80 0.87
CA ALA A 152 -1.59 -11.12 2.21
C ALA A 152 -2.61 -11.92 3.04
N GLU A 153 -3.89 -11.54 2.97
CA GLU A 153 -4.97 -12.26 3.63
C GLU A 153 -5.13 -13.69 3.08
N ALA A 154 -5.09 -13.87 1.76
CA ALA A 154 -5.18 -15.19 1.13
C ALA A 154 -3.98 -16.09 1.52
N GLN A 155 -2.79 -15.52 1.64
CA GLN A 155 -1.60 -16.24 2.10
C GLN A 155 -1.70 -16.63 3.58
N ALA A 156 -2.17 -15.73 4.46
CA ALA A 156 -2.37 -16.02 5.87
C ALA A 156 -3.40 -17.13 6.09
N ARG A 157 -4.52 -17.12 5.34
CA ARG A 157 -5.53 -18.18 5.35
C ARG A 157 -4.97 -19.54 4.88
N ARG A 158 -4.00 -19.52 3.96
CA ARG A 158 -3.34 -20.74 3.46
C ARG A 158 -2.30 -21.30 4.44
N ASN A 159 -1.71 -20.46 5.29
CA ASN A 159 -0.64 -20.86 6.21
C ASN A 159 -0.99 -20.60 7.69
N PRO A 160 -2.09 -21.16 8.23
CA PRO A 160 -2.51 -20.92 9.62
C PRO A 160 -1.51 -21.44 10.67
N HIS A 161 -0.56 -22.30 10.28
CA HIS A 161 0.45 -22.91 11.17
C HIS A 161 1.87 -22.30 11.06
N GLY A 162 2.07 -21.26 10.24
CA GLY A 162 3.39 -20.61 10.10
C GLY A 162 3.59 -19.37 10.99
N ALA A 163 2.53 -18.89 11.64
CA ALA A 163 2.58 -17.75 12.57
C ALA A 163 2.85 -18.15 14.02
N GLU A 164 2.71 -19.44 14.36
CA GLU A 164 3.23 -20.00 15.60
C GLU A 164 4.70 -20.37 15.36
N GLN A 165 5.58 -19.36 15.28
CA GLN A 165 6.96 -19.63 15.63
C GLN A 165 6.91 -20.22 17.05
N PRO A 166 7.30 -21.49 17.27
CA PRO A 166 7.42 -21.98 18.64
C PRO A 166 8.31 -20.96 19.36
N PRO A 167 8.00 -20.59 20.62
CA PRO A 167 8.76 -19.58 21.33
C PRO A 167 10.23 -19.94 21.13
N HIS A 168 10.97 -19.05 20.47
CA HIS A 168 12.39 -19.25 20.26
C HIS A 168 12.94 -19.46 21.66
N GLU A 169 13.23 -20.72 21.97
CA GLU A 169 13.79 -21.10 23.23
C GLU A 169 15.14 -20.39 23.25
N SER A 170 15.18 -19.27 23.95
CA SER A 170 16.35 -18.43 24.06
C SER A 170 17.36 -19.20 24.87
N VAL A 171 18.10 -20.06 24.19
CA VAL A 171 19.26 -20.78 24.73
C VAL A 171 20.34 -19.74 24.91
N LEU A 172 20.40 -19.17 26.10
CA LEU A 172 21.49 -18.29 26.50
C LEU A 172 22.69 -19.19 26.81
N MET A 173 23.56 -19.39 25.82
CA MET A 173 24.79 -20.16 25.98
C MET A 173 25.83 -19.28 26.68
N LEU A 174 26.00 -19.50 27.99
CA LEU A 174 26.98 -18.79 28.80
C LEU A 174 28.30 -19.55 28.76
N PHE A 175 29.33 -18.90 28.21
CA PHE A 175 30.68 -19.42 28.19
C PHE A 175 31.44 -18.93 29.42
N ARG A 176 31.86 -19.87 30.30
CA ARG A 176 32.79 -19.60 31.40
C ARG A 176 34.00 -20.52 31.25
N GLY A 177 35.06 -20.02 30.61
CA GLY A 177 36.27 -20.81 30.36
C GLY A 177 36.02 -21.96 29.37
N SER A 178 36.59 -23.15 29.62
CA SER A 178 36.53 -24.32 28.75
C SER A 178 35.24 -25.15 28.87
N SER A 179 34.13 -24.55 29.31
CA SER A 179 32.85 -25.24 29.47
C SER A 179 31.67 -24.36 29.07
N SER A 180 30.78 -24.90 28.23
CA SER A 180 29.51 -24.28 27.84
C SER A 180 28.38 -24.88 28.67
N VAL A 181 27.59 -24.03 29.34
CA VAL A 181 26.36 -24.45 30.01
C VAL A 181 25.16 -23.93 29.22
N VAL A 182 24.27 -24.84 28.86
CA VAL A 182 22.99 -24.55 28.20
C VAL A 182 21.93 -24.41 29.28
N VAL A 183 21.37 -23.20 29.44
CA VAL A 183 20.31 -22.92 30.42
C VAL A 183 18.96 -22.91 29.71
N ARG A 184 18.03 -23.76 30.15
CA ARG A 184 16.63 -23.83 29.70
C ARG A 184 15.70 -23.40 30.84
N GLU A 185 14.79 -22.48 30.57
CA GLU A 185 13.69 -22.06 31.46
C GLU A 185 14.06 -21.85 32.95
N GLY A 186 15.17 -21.17 33.23
CA GLY A 186 15.50 -20.73 34.60
C GLY A 186 15.81 -21.83 35.60
N ARG A 187 15.98 -23.09 35.17
CA ARG A 187 16.51 -24.17 36.01
C ARG A 187 17.81 -24.73 35.41
N PRO A 188 18.89 -24.85 36.20
CA PRO A 188 20.09 -25.51 35.72
C PRO A 188 19.74 -26.97 35.41
N ASN A 189 20.01 -27.40 34.18
CA ASN A 189 19.85 -28.79 33.79
C ASN A 189 21.05 -29.56 34.35
N ASP A 190 20.88 -30.21 35.50
CA ASP A 190 21.85 -31.11 36.10
C ASP A 190 21.76 -32.46 35.37
N VAL A 191 22.33 -32.53 34.17
CA VAL A 191 22.62 -33.80 33.52
C VAL A 191 24.11 -33.83 33.22
N PRO A 192 24.91 -34.69 33.87
CA PRO A 192 26.30 -34.85 33.52
C PRO A 192 26.36 -35.45 32.11
N SER A 193 27.09 -34.78 31.21
CA SER A 193 27.40 -35.33 29.90
C SER A 193 28.16 -36.66 30.07
N PRO A 194 27.81 -37.73 29.34
CA PRO A 194 28.64 -38.92 29.33
C PRO A 194 29.95 -38.60 28.62
N ALA A 195 31.06 -38.88 29.29
CA ALA A 195 32.40 -38.75 28.74
C ALA A 195 32.51 -39.61 27.46
N LEU A 196 32.81 -38.95 26.34
CA LEU A 196 33.28 -39.64 25.13
C LEU A 196 34.67 -40.24 25.44
N PRO A 197 34.93 -41.52 25.13
CA PRO A 197 36.27 -42.06 25.24
C PRO A 197 37.17 -41.39 24.20
N HIS A 198 38.32 -40.91 24.65
CA HIS A 198 39.41 -40.47 23.81
C HIS A 198 39.78 -41.61 22.84
N GLN A 199 39.55 -41.40 21.53
CA GLN A 199 40.23 -42.17 20.50
C GLN A 199 41.55 -41.47 20.16
N ASP A 200 42.60 -42.21 20.48
CA ASP A 200 43.99 -42.02 20.14
C ASP A 200 44.21 -42.10 18.61
N GLY A 201 45.16 -41.33 18.11
CA GLY A 201 45.61 -41.33 16.73
C GLY A 201 46.23 -39.98 16.37
N ALA A 202 47.49 -39.85 15.97
CA ALA A 202 48.53 -40.81 15.56
C ALA A 202 49.89 -40.05 15.66
N VAL A 203 51.12 -40.57 15.44
CA VAL A 203 51.71 -41.32 14.31
C VAL A 203 53.21 -41.52 14.68
N HIS A 204 53.83 -42.71 14.50
CA HIS A 204 55.10 -42.84 13.71
C HIS A 204 55.62 -44.28 13.52
N ALA A 205 55.68 -44.63 12.22
CA ALA A 205 56.65 -45.42 11.43
C ALA A 205 57.22 -46.77 11.94
N PRO A 206 57.28 -47.79 11.05
CA PRO A 206 58.21 -48.91 11.20
C PRO A 206 59.52 -48.60 10.45
N ASP A 207 60.67 -48.87 11.06
CA ASP A 207 61.79 -49.44 10.31
C ASP A 207 62.71 -50.28 11.20
N THR A 208 63.07 -51.42 10.62
CA THR A 208 63.89 -52.52 11.12
C THR A 208 65.36 -52.28 10.84
N GLY A 209 66.26 -52.54 11.79
CA GLY A 209 67.68 -52.69 11.44
C GLY A 209 68.67 -52.74 12.59
N LYS A 210 69.10 -53.97 12.92
CA LYS A 210 70.41 -54.27 13.55
C LYS A 210 71.51 -53.54 12.77
N LYS A 211 72.51 -52.90 13.36
CA LYS A 211 73.60 -53.48 14.16
C LYS A 211 74.52 -52.34 14.62
#